data_AF-A0A821B9I7-F1
#
_entry.id   AF-A0A821B9I7-F1
#
_cell.length_a   1.000
_cell.length_b   1.000
_cell.length_c   1.000
_cell.angle_alpha   90.00
_cell.angle_beta   90.00
_cell.angle_gamma   90.00
#
_symmetry.space_group_name_H-M   'P 1'
#
loop_
_entity.id
_entity.type
_entity.pdbx_description
1 polymer ?
#
loop_
_entity_poly.entity_id
_entity_poly.type
_entity_poly.pdbx_seq_one_letter_code
_entity_poly.pdbx_strand_id
1 'polypeptide(L)'
;HSFHDHPTAGHFGRDKTWNRLKDRCSWPTIRQDVIRYIQSCTTCTHYNIRRHKPPGHMQLIEPPGEAFDLVQMDFAGPLPQSINGINM
;
A
#
# COMPACT_ATOMS: atom_id res chain seq x y z
N HIS A 1 14.87 -17.23 -6.24
CA HIS A 1 15.51 -16.92 -4.94
C HIS A 1 16.10 -15.51 -4.87
N SER A 2 17.10 -15.12 -5.67
CA SER A 2 17.83 -13.86 -5.42
C SER A 2 17.05 -12.54 -5.54
N PHE A 3 15.89 -12.51 -6.22
CA PHE A 3 15.11 -11.29 -6.46
C PHE A 3 13.96 -11.04 -5.47
N HIS A 4 13.68 -11.99 -4.58
CA HIS A 4 12.58 -11.90 -3.62
C HIS A 4 13.02 -12.35 -2.21
N ASP A 5 13.59 -13.55 -2.09
CA ASP A 5 13.96 -14.18 -0.81
C ASP A 5 15.36 -13.79 -0.30
N HIS A 6 16.17 -13.12 -1.11
CA HIS A 6 17.48 -12.67 -0.64
C HIS A 6 17.31 -11.66 0.50
N PRO A 7 18.13 -11.69 1.57
CA PRO A 7 18.01 -10.76 2.69
C PRO A 7 17.96 -9.29 2.28
N THR A 8 18.65 -8.92 1.19
CA THR A 8 18.65 -7.56 0.63
C THR A 8 17.62 -7.32 -0.49
N ALA A 9 16.89 -8.36 -0.92
CA ALA A 9 15.84 -8.24 -1.92
C ALA A 9 14.49 -7.78 -1.34
N GLY A 10 14.32 -7.84 -0.02
CA GLY A 10 13.25 -7.13 0.70
C GLY A 10 11.82 -7.61 0.40
N HIS A 11 11.64 -8.86 -0.06
CA HIS A 11 10.31 -9.44 -0.29
C HIS A 11 9.36 -8.55 -1.12
N PHE A 12 9.89 -7.89 -2.15
CA PHE A 12 9.09 -6.96 -2.95
C PHE A 12 7.88 -7.63 -3.62
N GLY A 13 6.84 -6.83 -3.85
CA GLY A 13 5.64 -7.24 -4.54
C GLY A 13 5.85 -7.56 -6.03
N ARG A 14 4.78 -8.12 -6.63
CA ARG A 14 4.74 -8.70 -7.98
C ARG A 14 5.43 -7.86 -9.03
N ASP A 15 5.07 -6.59 -9.15
CA ASP A 15 5.58 -5.73 -10.22
C ASP A 15 7.05 -5.37 -10.05
N LYS A 16 7.51 -5.14 -8.82
CA LYS A 16 8.91 -4.79 -8.54
C LYS A 16 9.83 -5.99 -8.70
N THR A 17 9.40 -7.19 -8.31
CA THR A 17 10.13 -8.42 -8.59
C THR A 17 10.17 -8.72 -10.08
N TRP A 18 9.04 -8.58 -10.79
CA TRP A 18 8.98 -8.73 -12.25
C TRP A 18 9.94 -7.78 -12.96
N ASN A 19 9.91 -6.48 -12.62
CA ASN A 19 10.77 -5.48 -13.24
C ASN A 19 12.27 -5.75 -13.05
N ARG A 20 12.68 -6.41 -11.98
CA ARG A 20 14.08 -6.80 -11.77
C ARG A 20 14.48 -8.08 -12.50
N LEU A 21 13.52 -8.97 -12.73
CA LEU A 21 13.75 -10.27 -13.33
C LEU A 21 13.72 -10.22 -14.87
N LYS A 22 12.84 -9.39 -15.45
CA LYS A 22 12.56 -9.34 -16.89
C LYS A 22 13.78 -9.09 -17.78
N ASP A 23 14.78 -8.36 -17.27
CA ASP A 23 15.98 -8.00 -18.02
C ASP A 23 17.09 -9.07 -17.92
N ARG A 24 16.89 -10.11 -17.08
CA ARG A 24 17.92 -11.12 -16.76
C ARG A 24 17.50 -12.54 -17.10
N CYS A 25 16.20 -12.81 -17.17
CA CYS A 25 15.67 -14.12 -17.49
C CYS A 25 14.44 -13.97 -18.38
N SER A 26 14.25 -14.92 -19.30
CA SER A 26 13.09 -14.94 -20.19
C SER A 26 12.61 -16.35 -20.40
N TRP A 27 11.31 -16.57 -20.15
CA TRP A 27 10.58 -17.76 -20.55
C TRP A 27 9.09 -17.40 -20.71
N PRO A 28 8.29 -18.19 -21.46
CA PRO A 28 6.94 -17.78 -21.87
C PRO A 28 5.99 -17.41 -20.72
N THR A 29 6.15 -18.02 -19.54
CA THR A 29 5.25 -17.86 -18.39
C THR A 29 5.87 -17.09 -17.23
N ILE A 30 7.01 -16.42 -17.44
CA ILE A 30 7.80 -15.79 -16.36
C ILE A 30 6.98 -14.85 -15.49
N ARG A 31 6.07 -14.08 -16.07
CA ARG A 31 5.22 -13.16 -15.32
C ARG A 31 4.25 -13.93 -14.42
N GLN A 32 3.58 -14.95 -14.94
CA GLN A 32 2.66 -15.81 -14.20
C GLN A 32 3.38 -16.55 -13.07
N ASP A 33 4.62 -16.99 -13.31
CA ASP A 33 5.40 -17.71 -12.31
C ASP A 33 5.87 -16.77 -11.19
N VAL A 34 6.28 -15.54 -11.49
CA VAL A 34 6.56 -14.50 -10.47
C VAL A 34 5.33 -14.24 -9.60
N ILE A 35 4.16 -14.14 -10.22
CA ILE A 35 2.89 -13.93 -9.52
C ILE A 35 2.62 -15.09 -8.55
N ARG A 36 2.68 -16.33 -9.05
CA ARG A 36 2.39 -17.55 -8.28
C ARG A 36 3.36 -17.70 -7.12
N TYR A 37 4.65 -17.47 -7.38
CA TYR A 37 5.69 -17.59 -6.37
C TYR A 37 5.52 -16.56 -5.23
N ILE A 38 5.24 -15.29 -5.54
CA ILE A 38 5.02 -14.27 -4.51
C ILE A 38 3.74 -14.55 -3.71
N GLN A 39 2.68 -15.05 -4.36
CA GLN A 39 1.46 -15.47 -3.67
C GLN A 39 1.69 -16.64 -2.72
N SER A 40 2.64 -17.54 -3.02
CA SER A 40 3.03 -18.66 -2.15
C SER A 40 4.08 -18.32 -1.09
N CYS A 41 4.64 -17.09 -1.08
CA CYS A 41 5.67 -16.71 -0.12
C CYS A 41 5.08 -16.59 1.29
N THR A 42 5.45 -17.48 2.20
CA THR A 42 4.96 -17.54 3.59
C THR A 42 5.29 -16.28 4.39
N THR A 43 6.47 -15.70 4.18
CA THR A 43 6.85 -14.41 4.77
C THR A 43 5.89 -13.31 4.33
N CYS A 44 5.66 -13.17 3.01
CA CYS A 44 4.74 -12.17 2.49
C CYS A 44 3.30 -12.41 2.94
N THR A 45 2.81 -13.65 2.92
CA THR A 45 1.43 -13.93 3.35
C THR A 45 1.21 -13.65 4.83
N HIS A 46 2.24 -13.81 5.68
CA HIS A 46 2.15 -13.50 7.11
C HIS A 46 2.11 -11.98 7.39
N TYR A 47 2.92 -11.19 6.68
CA TYR A 47 3.03 -9.75 6.94
C TYR A 47 2.08 -8.88 6.09
N ASN A 48 1.76 -9.29 4.86
CA ASN A 48 0.90 -8.57 3.91
C ASN A 48 -0.53 -9.13 3.87
N ILE A 49 -1.09 -9.45 5.03
CA ILE A 49 -2.48 -9.89 5.15
C ILE A 49 -3.40 -8.71 4.84
N ARG A 50 -4.38 -8.91 3.93
CA ARG A 50 -5.50 -7.98 3.80
C ARG A 50 -6.34 -8.03 5.08
N ARG A 51 -6.08 -7.09 6.00
CA ARG A 51 -6.82 -6.96 7.27
C ARG A 51 -8.12 -6.19 7.13
N HIS A 52 -8.30 -5.47 6.03
CA HIS A 52 -9.53 -4.71 5.77
C HIS A 52 -10.46 -5.48 4.84
N LYS A 53 -11.76 -5.37 5.12
CA LYS A 53 -12.81 -5.75 4.16
C LYS A 53 -12.58 -4.97 2.85
N PRO A 54 -13.00 -5.51 1.70
CA PRO A 54 -13.07 -4.72 0.47
C PRO A 54 -13.76 -3.37 0.78
N PRO A 55 -13.25 -2.25 0.25
CA PRO A 55 -13.90 -0.96 0.44
C PRO A 55 -15.37 -1.09 0.07
N GLY A 56 -16.26 -0.63 0.95
CA GLY A 56 -17.68 -0.54 0.65
C GLY A 56 -17.94 0.51 -0.43
N HIS A 57 -19.18 0.59 -0.91
CA HIS A 57 -19.60 1.71 -1.74
C HIS A 57 -19.50 3.01 -0.94
N MET A 58 -19.02 4.07 -1.60
CA MET A 58 -19.00 5.42 -1.02
C MET A 58 -20.44 5.78 -0.62
N GLN A 59 -20.65 6.07 0.66
CA GLN A 59 -21.94 6.54 1.15
C GLN A 59 -21.95 8.06 1.06
N LEU A 60 -23.02 8.62 0.49
CA LEU A 60 -23.25 10.06 0.53
C LEU A 60 -23.60 10.45 1.97
N ILE A 61 -23.04 11.56 2.42
CA ILE A 61 -23.51 12.25 3.62
C ILE A 61 -24.67 13.13 3.18
N GLU A 62 -25.80 13.06 3.89
CA GLU A 62 -26.93 13.95 3.61
C GLU A 62 -26.52 15.41 3.83
N PRO A 63 -26.91 16.34 2.93
CA PRO A 63 -26.60 17.75 3.12
C PRO A 63 -27.17 18.27 4.45
N PRO A 64 -26.41 19.07 5.22
CA PRO A 64 -26.96 19.75 6.41
C PRO A 64 -28.12 20.67 6.00
N GLY A 65 -29.19 20.69 6.80
CA GLY A 65 -30.39 21.48 6.52
C GLY A 65 -30.24 22.94 6.92
N GLU A 66 -29.49 23.19 7.98
CA GLU A 66 -29.24 24.50 8.57
C GLU A 66 -27.76 24.71 8.90
N ALA A 67 -27.40 25.95 9.23
CA ALA A 67 -26.05 26.27 9.67
C ALA A 67 -25.69 25.47 10.93
N PHE A 68 -24.51 24.85 10.92
CA PHE A 68 -23.93 24.05 12.02
C PHE A 68 -24.56 22.66 12.28
N ASP A 69 -25.43 22.15 11.41
CA ASP A 69 -25.96 20.78 11.52
C ASP A 69 -24.89 19.69 11.40
N LEU A 70 -23.79 19.98 10.69
CA LEU A 70 -22.66 19.07 10.52
C LEU A 70 -21.33 19.84 10.66
N VAL A 71 -20.51 19.40 11.61
CA VAL A 71 -19.14 19.90 11.80
C VAL A 71 -18.17 18.72 11.69
N GLN A 72 -17.30 18.76 10.68
CA GLN A 72 -16.22 17.79 10.53
C GLN A 72 -14.90 18.45 10.93
N MET A 73 -14.12 17.77 11.76
CA MET A 73 -12.80 18.21 12.22
C MET A 73 -11.79 17.10 11.95
N ASP A 74 -10.60 17.49 11.52
CA ASP A 74 -9.47 16.59 11.35
C ASP A 74 -8.18 17.30 11.79
N PHE A 75 -7.17 16.52 12.17
CA PHE A 75 -5.86 17.03 12.53
C PHE A 75 -4.95 17.04 11.31
N ALA A 76 -4.33 18.18 11.04
CA ALA A 76 -3.25 18.27 10.05
C ALA A 76 -1.90 18.13 10.76
N GLY A 77 -1.04 17.23 10.31
CA GLY A 77 0.31 17.14 10.86
C GLY A 77 1.20 16.04 10.27
N PRO A 78 2.53 16.13 10.51
CA PRO A 78 3.21 17.22 11.22
C PRO A 78 3.41 18.47 10.34
N LEU A 79 3.21 19.66 10.92
CA LEU A 79 3.41 20.93 10.25
C LEU A 79 4.83 21.48 10.51
N PRO A 80 5.42 22.27 9.59
CA PRO A 80 6.67 22.96 9.86
C PRO A 80 6.50 23.94 11.03
N GLN A 81 7.58 24.15 11.78
CA GLN A 81 7.61 25.14 12.85
C GLN A 81 7.24 26.52 12.31
N SER A 82 6.24 27.15 12.93
CA SER A 82 5.96 28.56 12.64
C SER A 82 7.13 29.43 13.09
N ILE A 83 7.27 30.61 12.47
CA ILE A 83 8.35 31.58 12.76
C ILE A 83 8.37 31.99 14.25
N ASN A 84 7.24 31.87 14.94
CA ASN A 84 7.08 32.19 16.36
C ASN A 84 7.16 30.96 17.29
N GLY A 85 7.56 29.79 16.77
CA GLY A 85 7.76 28.58 17.58
C GLY A 85 6.47 27.88 18.05
N ILE A 86 5.31 28.28 17.55
CA ILE A 86 4.06 27.55 17.81
C ILE A 86 4.02 26.37 16.84
N ASN A 87 4.15 25.16 17.37
CA ASN A 87 3.79 23.94 16.65
C ASN A 87 2.26 23.86 16.63
N MET A 88 1.64 23.85 15.44
CA MET A 88 0.30 23.32 15.27
C MET A 88 0.38 21.83 14.97
#